data_AF-W7TM66-F1
#
_entry.id   AF-W7TM66-F1
#
_cell.length_a   1.000
_cell.length_b   1.000
_cell.length_c   1.000
_cell.angle_alpha   90.00
_cell.angle_beta   90.00
_cell.angle_gamma   90.00
#
_symmetry.space_group_name_H-M   'P 1'
#
loop_
_entity.id
_entity.type
_entity.pdbx_description
1 polymer ?
#
loop_
_entity_poly.entity_id
_entity_poly.type
_entity_poly.pdbx_seq_one_letter_code
_entity_poly.pdbx_strand_id
1 'polypeptide(L)'
;MEMLPDVDLMHGEAVNIDGFFSVLLARRRGLCSLSERDRIFKVMRAIGLPTMVPRGTPSLPPSLPLSPAASTAPTRAEEQAEMVKMLWKGLEDAVEHRHGQQRLPLIVGLGHSVCVSDVTREELEGAVDELYDVHGL
;
A
#
# COMPACT_ATOMS: atom_id res chain seq x y z
N MET A 1 -9.36 -2.41 -10.83
CA MET A 1 -8.49 -2.50 -12.02
C MET A 1 -7.66 -1.23 -12.02
N GLU A 2 -6.34 -1.38 -11.85
CA GLU A 2 -5.38 -0.30 -11.59
C GLU A 2 -5.38 0.78 -12.68
N MET A 3 -5.43 2.05 -12.27
CA MET A 3 -4.69 3.17 -12.86
C MET A 3 -4.66 4.32 -11.83
N LEU A 4 -3.51 4.57 -11.23
CA LEU A 4 -3.22 5.87 -10.62
C LEU A 4 -2.62 6.74 -11.71
N PRO A 5 -3.19 7.92 -11.99
CA PRO A 5 -2.89 8.68 -13.21
C PRO A 5 -1.45 9.21 -13.33
N ASP A 6 -0.60 9.04 -12.30
CA ASP A 6 0.76 9.59 -12.26
C ASP A 6 1.83 8.58 -11.80
N VAL A 7 1.50 7.29 -11.74
CA VAL A 7 2.48 6.23 -11.42
C VAL A 7 2.33 5.09 -12.44
N ASP A 8 3.30 4.99 -13.36
CA ASP A 8 3.42 3.86 -14.29
C ASP A 8 3.82 2.59 -13.53
N LEU A 9 2.89 2.00 -12.78
CA LEU A 9 3.06 0.67 -12.18
C LEU A 9 2.62 -0.40 -13.16
N MET A 10 3.47 -1.41 -13.35
CA MET A 10 3.07 -2.64 -14.01
C MET A 10 2.11 -3.42 -13.12
N HIS A 11 1.22 -4.21 -13.73
CA HIS A 11 0.20 -4.97 -12.99
C HIS A 11 0.80 -5.83 -11.87
N GLY A 12 1.92 -6.52 -12.15
CA GLY A 12 2.61 -7.33 -11.15
C GLY A 12 3.21 -6.54 -9.98
N GLU A 13 3.57 -5.27 -10.19
CA GLU A 13 4.13 -4.40 -9.15
C GLU A 13 3.05 -3.93 -8.18
N ALA A 14 1.93 -3.46 -8.72
CA ALA A 14 0.80 -3.03 -7.92
C ALA A 14 0.14 -4.20 -7.18
N VAL A 15 0.06 -5.40 -7.79
CA VAL A 15 -0.32 -6.64 -7.09
C VAL A 15 0.64 -6.98 -5.94
N ASN A 16 1.96 -6.81 -6.13
CA ASN A 16 2.92 -7.11 -5.07
C ASN A 16 2.82 -6.12 -3.89
N ILE A 17 2.57 -4.84 -4.18
CA ILE A 17 2.34 -3.80 -3.16
C ILE A 17 1.08 -4.14 -2.35
N ASP A 18 -0.04 -4.45 -3.02
CA ASP A 18 -1.30 -4.86 -2.37
C ASP A 18 -1.12 -6.14 -1.53
N GLY A 19 -0.38 -7.11 -2.07
CA GLY A 19 -0.02 -8.33 -1.36
C GLY A 19 0.79 -8.06 -0.10
N PHE A 20 1.75 -7.13 -0.15
CA PHE A 20 2.52 -6.76 1.04
C PHE A 20 1.67 -6.00 2.07
N PHE A 21 0.76 -5.13 1.64
CA PHE A 21 -0.21 -4.50 2.55
C PHE A 21 -1.08 -5.51 3.27
N SER A 22 -1.55 -6.55 2.55
CA SER A 22 -2.32 -7.64 3.15
C SER A 22 -1.50 -8.41 4.21
N VAL A 23 -0.18 -8.53 4.04
CA VAL A 23 0.71 -9.13 5.04
C VAL A 23 0.82 -8.25 6.29
N LEU A 24 0.92 -6.93 6.13
CA LEU A 24 0.97 -5.99 7.26
C LEU A 24 -0.34 -6.01 8.05
N LEU A 25 -1.49 -5.98 7.38
CA LEU A 25 -2.79 -6.12 8.04
C LEU A 25 -2.92 -7.45 8.80
N ALA A 26 -2.53 -8.57 8.16
CA ALA A 26 -2.52 -9.87 8.81
C ALA A 26 -1.63 -9.90 10.07
N ARG A 27 -0.45 -9.27 9.99
CA ARG A 27 0.49 -9.17 11.11
C ARG A 27 -0.08 -8.37 12.28
N ARG A 28 -0.75 -7.26 11.99
CA ARG A 28 -1.38 -6.39 12.99
C ARG A 28 -2.59 -7.06 13.66
N ARG A 29 -3.30 -7.91 12.93
CA ARG A 29 -4.36 -8.77 13.46
C ARG A 29 -3.84 -10.01 14.21
N GLY A 30 -2.52 -10.22 14.25
CA GLY A 30 -1.91 -11.39 14.88
C GLY A 30 -2.11 -12.70 14.11
N LEU A 31 -2.49 -12.64 12.83
CA LEU A 31 -2.69 -13.79 11.96
C LEU A 31 -1.38 -14.38 11.42
N CYS A 32 -0.30 -13.58 11.43
CA CYS A 32 1.04 -14.04 11.14
C CYS A 32 2.06 -13.42 12.10
N SER A 33 3.22 -14.03 12.21
CA SER A 33 4.32 -13.59 13.07
C SER A 33 5.19 -12.50 12.42
N LEU A 34 5.99 -11.82 13.26
CA LEU A 34 6.96 -10.81 12.81
C LEU A 34 7.98 -11.42 11.85
N SER A 35 8.47 -12.62 12.20
CA SER A 35 9.37 -13.40 11.37
C SER A 35 8.78 -13.81 10.01
N GLU A 36 7.48 -14.10 9.94
CA GLU A 36 6.83 -14.44 8.66
C GLU A 36 6.70 -13.21 7.77
N ARG A 37 6.26 -12.07 8.32
CA ARG A 37 6.25 -10.78 7.61
C ARG A 37 7.64 -10.43 7.07
N ASP A 38 8.69 -10.57 7.89
CA ASP A 38 10.08 -10.27 7.47
C ASP A 38 10.58 -11.21 6.37
N ARG A 39 10.22 -12.50 6.45
CA ARG A 39 10.55 -13.47 5.40
C ARG A 39 9.88 -13.11 4.08
N ILE A 40 8.60 -12.74 4.11
CA ILE A 40 7.86 -12.34 2.91
C ILE A 40 8.47 -11.06 2.32
N PHE A 41 8.70 -10.05 3.17
CA PHE A 41 9.35 -8.80 2.76
C PHE A 41 10.70 -9.06 2.09
N LYS A 42 11.56 -9.87 2.71
CA LYS A 42 12.87 -10.23 2.17
C LYS A 42 12.77 -10.91 0.81
N VAL A 43 11.81 -11.81 0.62
CA VAL A 43 11.61 -12.51 -0.66
C VAL A 43 11.14 -11.54 -1.74
N MET A 44 10.12 -10.73 -1.46
CA MET A 44 9.61 -9.72 -2.41
C MET A 44 10.71 -8.77 -2.88
N ARG A 45 11.56 -8.31 -1.95
CA ARG A 45 12.73 -7.49 -2.26
C ARG A 45 13.79 -8.23 -3.06
N ALA A 46 14.06 -9.50 -2.75
CA ALA A 46 15.08 -10.30 -3.44
C ALA A 46 14.71 -10.59 -4.91
N ILE A 47 13.42 -10.67 -5.23
CA ILE A 47 12.94 -10.85 -6.61
C ILE A 47 12.74 -9.52 -7.35
N GLY A 48 13.07 -8.39 -6.73
CA GLY A 48 13.04 -7.06 -7.36
C GLY A 48 11.64 -6.45 -7.48
N LEU A 49 10.64 -6.96 -6.74
CA LEU A 49 9.30 -6.39 -6.76
C LEU A 49 9.15 -5.27 -5.71
N PRO A 50 8.44 -4.18 -6.04
CA PRO A 50 8.20 -3.09 -5.11
C PRO A 50 7.23 -3.51 -4.02
N THR A 51 7.51 -3.08 -2.79
CA THR A 51 6.70 -3.34 -1.59
C THR A 51 6.00 -2.09 -1.06
N MET A 52 6.23 -0.95 -1.72
CA MET A 52 5.56 0.33 -1.47
C MET A 52 5.41 1.07 -2.80
N VAL A 53 4.41 1.95 -2.91
CA VAL A 53 4.23 2.79 -4.09
C VAL A 53 5.43 3.74 -4.19
N PRO A 54 6.16 3.76 -5.32
CA PRO A 54 7.23 4.72 -5.52
C PRO A 54 6.68 6.14 -5.47
N ARG A 55 7.45 7.08 -4.90
CA ARG A 55 7.11 8.50 -5.00
C ARG A 55 7.10 8.88 -6.48
N GLY A 56 5.92 9.15 -7.02
CA GLY A 56 5.81 9.75 -8.35
C GLY A 56 6.58 11.06 -8.35
N THR A 57 7.46 11.28 -9.33
CA THR A 57 7.83 12.66 -9.67
C THR A 57 6.55 13.32 -10.18
N PRO A 58 6.09 14.46 -9.63
CA PRO A 58 4.97 15.17 -10.23
C PRO A 58 5.33 15.41 -11.69
N SER A 59 4.50 14.91 -12.61
CA SER A 59 4.68 15.18 -14.03
C SER A 59 4.57 16.70 -14.18
N LEU A 60 5.69 17.37 -14.41
CA LEU A 60 5.68 18.82 -14.63
C LEU A 60 4.82 19.07 -15.87
N PRO A 61 3.71 19.84 -15.79
CA PRO A 61 2.98 20.22 -16.98
C PRO A 61 3.94 20.99 -17.90
N PRO A 62 3.95 20.73 -19.22
CA PRO A 62 4.82 21.45 -20.13
C PRO A 62 4.45 22.93 -20.09
N SER A 63 5.35 23.73 -19.49
CA SER A 63 5.39 25.20 -19.47
C SER A 63 4.22 25.94 -18.77
N LEU A 64 4.32 26.06 -17.44
CA LEU A 64 3.90 27.29 -16.74
C LEU A 64 5.17 28.00 -16.20
N PRO A 65 5.21 29.34 -16.14
CA PRO A 65 6.35 30.06 -15.59
C PRO A 65 6.56 29.65 -14.13
N LEU A 66 7.81 29.33 -13.79
CA LEU A 66 8.27 29.07 -12.43
C LEU A 66 7.95 30.28 -11.54
N SER A 67 6.80 30.24 -10.88
CA SER A 67 6.54 31.09 -9.73
C SER A 67 7.37 30.55 -8.57
N PRO A 68 8.12 31.37 -7.83
CA PRO A 68 8.87 30.95 -6.65
C PRO A 68 7.90 30.76 -5.47
N ALA A 69 6.93 29.88 -5.62
CA ALA A 69 6.14 29.37 -4.50
C ALA A 69 6.88 28.14 -3.97
N ALA A 70 7.33 28.21 -2.74
CA ALA A 70 8.09 27.19 -2.03
C ALA A 70 7.58 25.78 -2.34
N SER A 71 8.41 24.96 -2.99
CA SER A 71 8.23 23.52 -3.02
C SER A 71 8.60 22.98 -1.64
N THR A 72 7.69 23.13 -0.67
CA THR A 72 7.74 22.32 0.55
C THR A 72 7.34 20.91 0.14
N ALA A 73 8.33 20.01 0.05
CA ALA A 73 8.06 18.59 -0.03
C ALA A 73 7.07 18.20 1.09
N PRO A 74 6.09 17.32 0.81
CA PRO A 74 5.12 16.90 1.81
C PRO A 74 5.84 16.29 3.03
N THR A 75 5.30 16.55 4.22
CA THR A 75 5.77 15.91 5.45
C THR A 75 5.44 14.41 5.41
N ARG A 76 6.20 13.60 6.16
CA ARG A 76 5.94 12.14 6.26
C ARG A 76 4.49 11.82 6.60
N ALA A 77 3.89 12.59 7.52
CA ALA A 77 2.50 12.39 7.93
C ALA A 77 1.51 12.65 6.78
N GLU A 78 1.76 13.67 5.96
CA GLU A 78 0.95 13.97 4.77
C GLU A 78 1.10 12.88 3.70
N GLU A 79 2.32 12.36 3.49
CA GLU A 79 2.57 11.24 2.57
C GLU A 79 1.82 9.98 3.01
N GLN A 80 1.91 9.63 4.30
CA GLN A 80 1.20 8.49 4.88
C GLN A 80 -0.31 8.65 4.73
N ALA A 81 -0.86 9.84 5.02
CA ALA A 81 -2.28 10.11 4.91
C ALA A 81 -2.82 9.96 3.46
N GLU A 82 -2.08 10.44 2.46
CA GLU A 82 -2.47 10.26 1.05
C GLU A 82 -2.38 8.79 0.63
N MET A 83 -1.39 8.03 1.12
CA MET A 83 -1.32 6.59 0.85
C MET A 83 -2.49 5.83 1.49
N VAL A 84 -2.84 6.12 2.75
CA VAL A 84 -4.02 5.54 3.42
C VAL A 84 -5.28 5.81 2.61
N LYS A 85 -5.47 7.06 2.17
CA LYS A 85 -6.63 7.47 1.38
C LYS A 85 -6.71 6.72 0.04
N MET A 86 -5.57 6.54 -0.62
CA MET A 86 -5.49 5.78 -1.87
C MET A 86 -5.81 4.30 -1.67
N LEU A 87 -5.29 3.67 -0.63
CA LEU A 87 -5.59 2.27 -0.29
C LEU A 87 -7.06 2.09 0.08
N TRP A 88 -7.60 3.01 0.87
CA TRP A 88 -9.01 3.00 1.26
C TRP A 88 -9.92 3.10 0.04
N LYS A 89 -9.62 4.01 -0.89
CA LYS A 89 -10.34 4.11 -2.15
C LYS A 89 -10.28 2.82 -2.96
N GLY A 90 -9.10 2.18 -3.06
CA GLY A 90 -8.97 0.89 -3.74
C GLY A 90 -9.80 -0.22 -3.09
N LEU A 91 -9.92 -0.19 -1.76
CA LEU A 91 -10.78 -1.11 -1.01
C LEU A 91 -12.27 -0.84 -1.27
N GLU A 92 -12.69 0.42 -1.29
CA GLU A 92 -14.06 0.84 -1.65
C GLU A 92 -14.42 0.38 -3.07
N ASP A 93 -13.54 0.63 -4.04
CA ASP A 93 -13.72 0.16 -5.42
C ASP A 93 -13.85 -1.38 -5.44
N ALA A 94 -13.02 -2.10 -4.68
CA ALA A 94 -13.10 -3.55 -4.59
C ALA A 94 -14.44 -4.04 -3.99
N VAL A 95 -14.99 -3.34 -2.99
CA VAL A 95 -16.30 -3.64 -2.38
C VAL A 95 -17.41 -3.57 -3.41
N GLU A 96 -17.43 -2.52 -4.24
CA GLU A 96 -18.42 -2.34 -5.30
C GLU A 96 -18.40 -3.50 -6.31
N HIS A 97 -17.20 -3.97 -6.66
CA HIS A 97 -17.01 -5.08 -7.60
C HIS A 97 -17.22 -6.47 -6.99
N ARG A 98 -17.20 -6.60 -5.66
CA ARG A 98 -17.28 -7.88 -4.92
C ARG A 98 -18.62 -8.04 -4.18
N HIS A 99 -19.70 -7.59 -4.81
CA HIS A 99 -21.08 -7.71 -4.31
C HIS A 99 -21.29 -7.09 -2.92
N GLY A 100 -20.65 -5.94 -2.65
CA GLY A 100 -20.84 -5.18 -1.41
C GLY A 100 -20.03 -5.68 -0.22
N GLN A 101 -19.01 -6.52 -0.43
CA GLN A 101 -18.10 -6.98 0.63
C GLN A 101 -16.65 -6.79 0.20
N GLN A 102 -15.77 -6.40 1.14
CA GLN A 102 -14.35 -6.19 0.81
C GLN A 102 -13.70 -7.48 0.33
N ARG A 103 -13.94 -8.60 1.03
CA ARG A 103 -13.33 -9.92 0.77
C ARG A 103 -11.82 -9.84 0.54
N LEU A 104 -11.13 -9.12 1.43
CA LEU A 104 -9.68 -8.95 1.36
C LEU A 104 -9.00 -10.24 1.84
N PRO A 105 -8.10 -10.85 1.04
CA PRO A 105 -7.38 -12.04 1.47
C PRO A 105 -6.24 -11.65 2.42
N LEU A 106 -6.28 -12.13 3.66
CA LEU A 106 -5.21 -12.01 4.64
C LEU A 106 -4.51 -13.35 4.84
N ILE A 107 -3.19 -13.34 4.96
CA ILE A 107 -2.43 -14.55 5.28
C ILE A 107 -2.66 -14.98 6.74
N VAL A 108 -2.67 -16.28 6.99
CA VAL A 108 -2.75 -16.87 8.35
C VAL A 108 -1.55 -17.80 8.53
N GLY A 109 -0.38 -17.19 8.64
CA GLY A 109 0.90 -17.87 8.45
C GLY A 109 1.17 -18.26 7.00
N LEU A 110 2.33 -18.85 6.73
CA LEU A 110 2.72 -19.24 5.38
C LEU A 110 1.89 -20.44 4.87
N GLY A 111 1.33 -20.31 3.66
CA GLY A 111 0.56 -21.35 2.98
C GLY A 111 -0.94 -21.37 3.27
N HIS A 112 -1.44 -20.48 4.13
CA HIS A 112 -2.87 -20.37 4.45
C HIS A 112 -3.35 -18.92 4.33
N SER A 113 -4.63 -18.73 3.99
CA SER A 113 -5.27 -17.42 3.92
C SER A 113 -6.73 -17.48 4.33
N VAL A 114 -7.25 -16.33 4.75
CA VAL A 114 -8.67 -16.10 5.07
C VAL A 114 -9.15 -14.83 4.39
N CYS A 115 -10.40 -14.79 3.94
CA CYS A 115 -11.00 -13.56 3.43
C CYS A 115 -11.72 -12.82 4.56
N VAL A 116 -11.39 -11.55 4.74
CA VAL A 116 -12.03 -10.67 5.73
C VAL A 116 -12.82 -9.57 5.04
N SER A 117 -13.79 -8.97 5.75
CA SER A 117 -14.60 -7.86 5.20
C SER A 117 -14.84 -6.73 6.19
N ASP A 118 -14.03 -6.69 7.25
CA ASP A 118 -14.12 -5.81 8.39
C ASP A 118 -12.85 -4.95 8.55
N VAL A 119 -12.09 -4.71 7.47
CA VAL A 119 -10.91 -3.84 7.53
C VAL A 119 -11.36 -2.41 7.75
N THR A 120 -10.76 -1.77 8.76
CA THR A 120 -11.05 -0.37 9.10
C THR A 120 -9.94 0.57 8.63
N ARG A 121 -10.25 1.87 8.62
CA ARG A 121 -9.27 2.89 8.22
C ARG A 121 -8.11 2.98 9.22
N GLU A 122 -8.39 2.79 10.50
CA GLU A 122 -7.38 2.79 11.57
C GLU A 122 -6.39 1.62 11.42
N GLU A 123 -6.88 0.46 10.95
CA GLU A 123 -6.01 -0.67 10.64
C GLU A 123 -5.09 -0.37 9.45
N LEU A 124 -5.59 0.33 8.43
CA LEU A 124 -4.77 0.78 7.31
C LEU A 124 -3.73 1.82 7.73
N GLU A 125 -4.09 2.80 8.56
CA GLU A 125 -3.16 3.80 9.10
C GLU A 125 -2.00 3.10 9.82
N GLY A 126 -2.31 2.17 10.71
CA GLY A 126 -1.28 1.41 11.41
C GLY A 126 -0.48 0.46 10.51
N ALA A 127 -1.05 -0.04 9.42
CA ALA A 127 -0.31 -0.82 8.42
C ALA A 127 0.64 0.07 7.60
N VAL A 128 0.22 1.30 7.28
CA VAL A 128 1.06 2.31 6.62
C VAL A 128 2.21 2.74 7.53
N ASP A 129 1.99 2.89 8.83
CA ASP A 129 3.08 3.15 9.78
C ASP A 129 4.10 2.02 9.79
N GLU A 130 3.64 0.77 9.93
CA GLU A 130 4.52 -0.40 9.89
C GLU A 130 5.26 -0.53 8.54
N LEU A 131 4.60 -0.15 7.43
CA LEU A 131 5.23 -0.13 6.12
C LEU A 131 6.45 0.81 6.10
N TYR A 132 6.32 2.03 6.62
CA TYR A 132 7.43 2.99 6.68
C TYR A 132 8.55 2.47 7.59
N ASP A 133 8.20 1.92 8.74
CA ASP A 133 9.17 1.37 9.70
C ASP A 133 10.00 0.23 9.08
N VAL A 134 9.36 -0.68 8.34
CA VAL A 134 10.06 -1.80 7.66
C VAL A 134 10.97 -1.31 6.53
N HIS A 135 10.67 -0.16 5.93
CA HIS A 135 11.52 0.49 4.94
C HIS A 135 12.59 1.41 5.56
N GLY A 136 12.57 1.63 6.87
CA GLY A 136 13.50 2.52 7.57
C GLY A 136 13.34 4.00 7.23
N LEU A 137 12.11 4.41 6.88
CA LEU A 137 11.72 5.79 6.56
C LEU A 137 11.12 6.51 7.77
#